data_AF-R9KP40-F1
#
_entry.id   AF-R9KP40-F1
#
_cell.length_a   1.000
_cell.length_b   1.000
_cell.length_c   1.000
_cell.angle_alpha   90.00
_cell.angle_beta   90.00
_cell.angle_gamma   90.00
#
_symmetry.space_group_name_H-M   'P 1'
#
loop_
_entity.id
_entity.type
_entity.pdbx_description
1 polymer ?
#
loop_
_entity_poly.entity_id
_entity_poly.type
_entity_poly.pdbx_seq_one_letter_code
_entity_poly.pdbx_strand_id
1 'polypeptide(L)'
;MLKINYAADISNKEKMDGLFNAIHYESNTMMIAVNNDAIAICDKKIENKSGKLTEIQIEAEKAKKADLEKSNRKLKEENGTLYANWESVIAAISGTSKEFEKDGEKTVATNDETAVRNVLRLTACADNRKFFSYAILTSCDNFAQLYDNFYALHKIDDDAFESCGKRKYNDNNGQAFKTIEREIQALIKKMFSISIENEYTKKVNVKFNATDMGALHECYTNGISAMVSFSKKAGTTEFNGYNCKFAITRKESKDGTVSYDGRKFMNLLATIAFQYICG
;
A
#
# COMPACT_ATOMS: atom_id res chain seq x y z
N MET A 1 1.16 -13.72 -21.12
CA MET A 1 0.29 -12.54 -20.89
C MET A 1 -0.27 -12.68 -19.48
N LEU A 2 -0.17 -11.64 -18.65
CA LEU A 2 -0.79 -11.65 -17.32
C LEU A 2 -2.30 -11.87 -17.49
N LYS A 3 -2.89 -12.76 -16.70
CA LYS A 3 -4.32 -13.01 -16.73
C LYS A 3 -5.04 -11.89 -15.97
N ILE A 4 -5.82 -11.08 -16.67
CA ILE A 4 -6.67 -10.03 -16.07
C ILE A 4 -8.02 -10.65 -15.76
N ASN A 5 -8.22 -11.10 -14.51
CA ASN A 5 -9.44 -11.83 -14.14
C ASN A 5 -10.71 -10.98 -14.18
N TYR A 6 -10.56 -9.66 -14.08
CA TYR A 6 -11.67 -8.73 -14.03
C TYR A 6 -12.13 -8.22 -15.39
N ALA A 7 -11.44 -8.55 -16.49
CA ALA A 7 -11.85 -8.09 -17.82
C ALA A 7 -13.24 -8.64 -18.19
N ALA A 8 -14.12 -7.77 -18.70
CA ALA A 8 -15.48 -8.12 -19.11
C ALA A 8 -15.48 -9.15 -20.25
N ASP A 9 -14.81 -8.82 -21.35
CA ASP A 9 -14.68 -9.67 -22.52
C ASP A 9 -13.25 -9.63 -23.08
N ILE A 10 -12.49 -10.69 -22.81
CA ILE A 10 -11.10 -10.82 -23.29
C ILE A 10 -10.99 -11.00 -24.81
N SER A 11 -12.10 -11.30 -25.50
CA SER A 11 -12.11 -11.43 -26.96
C SER A 11 -12.27 -10.07 -27.66
N ASN A 12 -12.77 -9.05 -26.94
CA ASN A 12 -12.91 -7.70 -27.45
C ASN A 12 -11.56 -6.95 -27.41
N LYS A 13 -10.83 -6.99 -28.53
CA LYS A 13 -9.49 -6.38 -28.65
C LYS A 13 -9.48 -4.87 -28.37
N GLU A 14 -10.46 -4.13 -28.86
CA GLU A 14 -10.52 -2.67 -28.66
C GLU A 14 -10.61 -2.31 -27.18
N LYS A 15 -11.52 -2.96 -26.44
CA LYS A 15 -11.67 -2.73 -25.00
C LYS A 15 -10.47 -3.22 -24.20
N MET A 16 -9.87 -4.34 -24.61
CA MET A 16 -8.64 -4.85 -23.99
C MET A 16 -7.46 -3.90 -24.21
N ASP A 17 -7.27 -3.39 -25.43
CA ASP A 17 -6.20 -2.44 -25.74
C ASP A 17 -6.39 -1.13 -24.97
N GLY A 18 -7.64 -0.64 -24.85
CA GLY A 18 -7.96 0.49 -24.00
C GLY A 18 -7.62 0.23 -22.53
N LEU A 19 -7.99 -0.94 -22.01
CA LEU A 19 -7.67 -1.31 -20.63
C LEU A 19 -6.15 -1.42 -20.40
N PHE A 20 -5.40 -2.03 -21.31
CA PHE A 20 -3.94 -2.14 -21.23
C PHE A 20 -3.25 -0.77 -21.29
N ASN A 21 -3.71 0.13 -22.16
CA ASN A 21 -3.19 1.50 -22.24
C ASN A 21 -3.47 2.29 -20.95
N ALA A 22 -4.66 2.13 -20.34
CA ALA A 22 -4.97 2.72 -19.04
C ALA A 22 -4.09 2.14 -17.90
N ILE A 23 -3.84 0.82 -17.91
CA ILE A 23 -2.88 0.18 -16.98
C ILE A 23 -1.47 0.74 -17.19
N HIS A 24 -1.05 0.94 -18.45
CA HIS A 24 0.25 1.48 -18.79
C HIS A 24 0.43 2.93 -18.31
N TYR A 25 -0.61 3.76 -18.44
CA TYR A 25 -0.63 5.11 -17.88
C TYR A 25 -0.41 5.12 -16.35
N GLU A 26 -1.09 4.24 -15.62
CA GLU A 26 -0.94 4.11 -14.17
C GLU A 26 0.43 3.53 -13.79
N SER A 27 0.97 2.57 -14.56
CA SER A 27 2.32 2.03 -14.44
C SER A 27 3.39 3.12 -14.53
N ASN A 28 3.31 3.97 -15.56
CA ASN A 28 4.20 5.10 -15.75
C ASN A 28 4.11 6.10 -14.60
N THR A 29 2.89 6.36 -14.11
CA THR A 29 2.66 7.24 -12.95
C THR A 29 3.32 6.69 -11.69
N MET A 30 3.23 5.37 -11.44
CA MET A 30 3.91 4.73 -10.31
C MET A 30 5.43 4.70 -10.48
N MET A 31 5.94 4.49 -11.69
CA MET A 31 7.38 4.56 -11.95
C MET A 31 7.93 5.96 -11.70
N ILE A 32 7.19 7.01 -12.06
CA ILE A 32 7.55 8.39 -11.70
C ILE A 32 7.65 8.55 -10.19
N ALA A 33 6.70 8.00 -9.42
CA ALA A 33 6.75 8.05 -7.95
C ALA A 33 7.96 7.29 -7.38
N VAL A 34 8.27 6.10 -7.90
CA VAL A 34 9.49 5.34 -7.56
C VAL A 34 10.76 6.17 -7.81
N ASN A 35 10.83 6.80 -8.98
CA ASN A 35 11.97 7.63 -9.35
C ASN A 35 12.08 8.88 -8.46
N ASN A 36 10.96 9.51 -8.10
CA ASN A 36 10.96 10.68 -7.21
C ASN A 36 11.52 10.34 -5.82
N ASP A 37 11.15 9.19 -5.25
CA ASP A 37 11.72 8.73 -3.98
C ASP A 37 13.23 8.46 -4.11
N ALA A 38 13.65 7.86 -5.22
CA ALA A 38 15.07 7.64 -5.50
C ALA A 38 15.85 8.96 -5.68
N ILE A 39 15.26 9.95 -6.34
CA ILE A 39 15.82 11.30 -6.49
C ILE A 39 15.97 11.96 -5.12
N ALA A 40 14.96 11.89 -4.26
CA ALA A 40 15.03 12.45 -2.91
C ALA A 40 16.15 11.80 -2.05
N ILE A 41 16.47 10.54 -2.29
CA ILE A 41 17.63 9.88 -1.67
C ILE A 41 18.94 10.41 -2.26
N CYS A 42 19.03 10.57 -3.58
CA CYS A 42 20.19 11.15 -4.24
C CYS A 42 20.46 12.56 -3.71
N ASP A 43 19.43 13.41 -3.59
CA ASP A 43 19.54 14.77 -3.05
C ASP A 43 20.14 14.79 -1.65
N LYS A 44 19.64 13.94 -0.74
CA LYS A 44 20.19 13.83 0.62
C LYS A 44 21.65 13.41 0.65
N LYS A 45 22.09 12.56 -0.28
CA LYS A 45 23.49 12.14 -0.40
C LYS A 45 24.36 13.24 -1.00
N ILE A 46 23.87 13.94 -2.02
CA ILE A 46 24.56 15.07 -2.67
C ILE A 46 24.77 16.21 -1.67
N GLU A 47 23.80 16.49 -0.79
CA GLU A 47 23.96 17.45 0.31
C GLU A 47 25.13 17.09 1.25
N ASN A 48 25.50 15.81 1.34
CA ASN A 48 26.61 15.26 2.13
C ASN A 48 26.76 15.87 3.53
N LYS A 49 25.65 16.11 4.24
CA LYS A 49 25.65 16.74 5.59
C LYS A 49 26.55 16.04 6.61
N SER A 50 26.82 14.75 6.42
CA SER A 50 27.70 13.97 7.31
C SER A 50 29.20 14.07 6.96
N GLY A 51 29.55 14.66 5.80
CA GLY A 51 30.91 14.72 5.29
C GLY A 51 31.52 13.36 4.92
N LYS A 52 30.72 12.29 4.87
CA LYS A 52 31.20 10.91 4.69
C LYS A 52 31.41 10.50 3.23
N LEU A 53 30.83 11.23 2.27
CA LEU A 53 30.94 10.93 0.85
C LEU A 53 32.11 11.69 0.22
N THR A 54 32.83 11.02 -0.68
CA THR A 54 33.89 11.65 -1.51
C THR A 54 33.29 12.41 -2.68
N GLU A 55 34.07 13.29 -3.31
CA GLU A 55 33.64 14.03 -4.52
C GLU A 55 33.21 13.10 -5.66
N ILE A 56 33.94 12.01 -5.88
CA ILE A 56 33.61 11.00 -6.89
C ILE A 56 32.25 10.35 -6.59
N GLN A 57 31.97 10.04 -5.32
CA GLN A 57 30.68 9.46 -4.92
C GLN A 57 29.54 10.47 -5.08
N ILE A 58 29.77 11.74 -4.78
CA ILE A 58 28.78 12.82 -4.98
C ILE A 58 28.47 12.97 -6.47
N GLU A 59 29.48 12.96 -7.34
CA GLU A 59 29.27 13.09 -8.78
C GLU A 59 28.51 11.89 -9.37
N ALA A 60 28.79 10.68 -8.88
CA ALA A 60 28.01 9.49 -9.25
C ALA A 60 26.52 9.62 -8.86
N GLU A 61 26.21 10.17 -7.69
CA GLU A 61 24.81 10.40 -7.27
C GLU A 61 24.14 11.51 -8.09
N LYS A 62 24.87 12.55 -8.53
CA LYS A 62 24.34 13.56 -9.48
C LYS A 62 24.02 12.97 -10.84
N ALA A 63 24.92 12.16 -11.40
CA ALA A 63 24.69 11.48 -12.68
C ALA A 63 23.46 10.58 -12.60
N LYS A 64 23.34 9.79 -11.52
CA LYS A 64 22.16 8.96 -11.26
C LYS A 64 20.88 9.78 -11.15
N LYS A 65 20.90 10.92 -10.45
CA LYS A 65 19.75 11.83 -10.38
C LYS A 65 19.34 12.32 -11.77
N ALA A 66 20.30 12.76 -12.58
CA ALA A 66 20.03 13.26 -13.93
C ALA A 66 19.37 12.19 -14.83
N ASP A 67 19.81 10.92 -14.72
CA ASP A 67 19.21 9.80 -15.43
C ASP A 67 17.77 9.52 -14.99
N LEU A 68 17.49 9.56 -13.68
CA LEU A 68 16.13 9.40 -13.13
C LEU A 68 15.21 10.54 -13.60
N GLU A 69 15.68 11.78 -13.61
CA GLU A 69 14.92 12.93 -14.11
C GLU A 69 14.65 12.83 -15.62
N LYS A 70 15.62 12.35 -16.40
CA LYS A 70 15.44 12.08 -17.83
C LYS A 70 14.41 10.98 -18.06
N SER A 71 14.44 9.91 -17.27
CA SER A 71 13.43 8.84 -17.30
C SER A 71 12.04 9.41 -16.99
N ASN A 72 11.91 10.24 -15.96
CA ASN A 72 10.64 10.90 -15.60
C ASN A 72 10.09 11.80 -16.72
N ARG A 73 10.94 12.50 -17.48
CA ARG A 73 10.48 13.30 -18.63
C ARG A 73 9.85 12.42 -19.71
N LYS A 74 10.50 11.32 -20.08
CA LYS A 74 9.99 10.36 -21.07
C LYS A 74 8.65 9.75 -20.64
N LEU A 75 8.56 9.28 -19.39
CA LEU A 75 7.33 8.70 -18.85
C LEU A 75 6.15 9.71 -18.86
N LYS A 76 6.44 11.00 -18.61
CA LYS A 76 5.43 12.07 -18.69
C LYS A 76 4.99 12.35 -20.13
N GLU A 77 5.92 12.35 -21.07
CA GLU A 77 5.62 12.51 -22.50
C GLU A 77 4.73 11.35 -23.00
N GLU A 78 5.11 10.11 -22.66
CA GLU A 78 4.31 8.91 -22.95
C GLU A 78 2.91 9.00 -22.33
N ASN A 79 2.80 9.39 -21.06
CA ASN A 79 1.50 9.60 -20.42
C ASN A 79 0.67 10.71 -21.07
N GLY A 80 1.30 11.72 -21.67
CA GLY A 80 0.59 12.71 -22.49
C GLY A 80 -0.15 12.09 -23.67
N THR A 81 0.43 11.05 -24.29
CA THR A 81 -0.19 10.32 -25.41
C THR A 81 -1.29 9.35 -24.96
N LEU A 82 -1.16 8.80 -23.75
CA LEU A 82 -2.10 7.82 -23.19
C LEU A 82 -3.28 8.48 -22.47
N TYR A 83 -3.18 9.76 -22.10
CA TYR A 83 -4.12 10.44 -21.21
C TYR A 83 -5.57 10.33 -21.68
N ALA A 84 -5.86 10.65 -22.95
CA ALA A 84 -7.23 10.62 -23.47
C ALA A 84 -7.85 9.22 -23.40
N ASN A 85 -7.07 8.18 -23.65
CA ASN A 85 -7.53 6.80 -23.52
C ASN A 85 -7.76 6.42 -22.04
N TRP A 86 -6.80 6.73 -21.17
CA TRP A 86 -6.93 6.49 -19.72
C TRP A 86 -8.17 7.20 -19.16
N GLU A 87 -8.38 8.48 -19.47
CA GLU A 87 -9.52 9.27 -19.01
C GLU A 87 -10.85 8.66 -19.48
N SER A 88 -10.93 8.24 -20.75
CA SER A 88 -12.11 7.57 -21.30
C SER A 88 -12.42 6.25 -20.59
N VAL A 89 -11.40 5.41 -20.33
CA VAL A 89 -11.57 4.13 -19.62
C VAL A 89 -12.01 4.36 -18.17
N ILE A 90 -11.36 5.29 -17.47
CA ILE A 90 -11.73 5.65 -16.10
C ILE A 90 -13.17 6.14 -16.05
N ALA A 91 -13.55 7.09 -16.90
CA ALA A 91 -14.90 7.63 -16.96
C ALA A 91 -15.96 6.58 -17.29
N ALA A 92 -15.67 5.64 -18.19
CA ALA A 92 -16.58 4.55 -18.51
C ALA A 92 -16.82 3.63 -17.31
N ILE A 93 -15.77 3.26 -16.58
CA ILE A 93 -15.87 2.36 -15.42
C ILE A 93 -16.51 3.08 -14.23
N SER A 94 -16.00 4.27 -13.85
CA SER A 94 -16.46 5.02 -12.67
C SER A 94 -17.84 5.65 -12.88
N GLY A 95 -18.15 6.08 -14.11
CA GLY A 95 -19.43 6.67 -14.48
C GLY A 95 -20.58 5.66 -14.66
N THR A 96 -20.27 4.36 -14.71
CA THR A 96 -21.31 3.33 -14.75
C THR A 96 -22.12 3.37 -13.45
N SER A 97 -23.44 3.52 -13.59
CA SER A 97 -24.36 3.66 -12.47
C SER A 97 -25.42 2.56 -12.42
N LYS A 98 -25.95 2.32 -11.22
CA LYS A 98 -27.09 1.43 -10.99
C LYS A 98 -28.04 2.07 -10.00
N GLU A 99 -29.30 2.21 -10.42
CA GLU A 99 -30.38 2.64 -9.53
C GLU A 99 -30.91 1.47 -8.70
N PHE A 100 -31.21 1.72 -7.44
CA PHE A 100 -31.89 0.78 -6.55
C PHE A 100 -32.67 1.55 -5.48
N GLU A 101 -33.66 0.89 -4.88
CA GLU A 101 -34.43 1.44 -3.78
C GLU A 101 -33.85 0.99 -2.45
N LYS A 102 -33.66 1.92 -1.52
CA LYS A 102 -33.24 1.64 -0.16
C LYS A 102 -34.06 2.50 0.79
N ASP A 103 -34.72 1.88 1.75
CA ASP A 103 -35.56 2.55 2.74
C ASP A 103 -36.67 3.45 2.12
N GLY A 104 -37.18 3.05 0.94
CA GLY A 104 -38.20 3.81 0.19
C GLY A 104 -37.64 4.95 -0.68
N GLU A 105 -36.33 5.17 -0.69
CA GLU A 105 -35.66 6.21 -1.47
C GLU A 105 -34.87 5.62 -2.65
N LYS A 106 -35.00 6.25 -3.82
CA LYS A 106 -34.18 5.92 -5.00
C LYS A 106 -32.74 6.37 -4.77
N THR A 107 -31.83 5.42 -4.75
CA THR A 107 -30.39 5.64 -4.63
C THR A 107 -29.69 5.26 -5.94
N VAL A 108 -28.73 6.09 -6.38
CA VAL A 108 -27.85 5.79 -7.50
C VAL A 108 -26.48 5.43 -6.95
N ALA A 109 -26.00 4.21 -7.22
CA ALA A 109 -24.61 3.85 -6.95
C ALA A 109 -23.77 3.98 -8.23
N THR A 110 -22.52 4.38 -8.05
CA THR A 110 -21.46 4.38 -9.08
C THR A 110 -20.25 3.61 -8.58
N ASN A 111 -19.29 3.32 -9.47
CA ASN A 111 -18.00 2.78 -9.06
C ASN A 111 -17.08 3.91 -8.57
N ASP A 112 -16.37 3.68 -7.46
CA ASP A 112 -15.41 4.64 -6.93
C ASP A 112 -14.20 4.76 -7.87
N GLU A 113 -13.93 5.96 -8.37
CA GLU A 113 -12.83 6.22 -9.31
C GLU A 113 -11.46 5.82 -8.71
N THR A 114 -11.24 6.09 -7.42
CA THR A 114 -9.97 5.74 -6.76
C THR A 114 -9.79 4.23 -6.70
N ALA A 115 -10.86 3.48 -6.43
CA ALA A 115 -10.84 2.02 -6.44
C ALA A 115 -10.54 1.46 -7.83
N VAL A 116 -11.13 2.03 -8.89
CA VAL A 116 -10.82 1.67 -10.28
C VAL A 116 -9.32 1.86 -10.55
N ARG A 117 -8.79 3.04 -10.22
CA ARG A 117 -7.37 3.36 -10.42
C ARG A 117 -6.45 2.44 -9.62
N ASN A 118 -6.81 2.10 -8.37
CA ASN A 118 -6.06 1.12 -7.58
C ASN A 118 -6.03 -0.26 -8.23
N VAL A 119 -7.13 -0.72 -8.84
CA VAL A 119 -7.18 -2.01 -9.55
C VAL A 119 -6.24 -1.98 -10.77
N LEU A 120 -6.25 -0.90 -11.56
CA LEU A 120 -5.33 -0.75 -12.70
C LEU A 120 -3.86 -0.72 -12.23
N ARG A 121 -3.56 0.03 -11.18
CA ARG A 121 -2.22 0.09 -10.56
C ARG A 121 -1.76 -1.26 -10.01
N LEU A 122 -2.65 -1.97 -9.33
CA LEU A 122 -2.37 -3.28 -8.78
C LEU A 122 -2.09 -4.29 -9.89
N THR A 123 -2.75 -4.16 -11.04
CA THR A 123 -2.48 -4.96 -12.23
C THR A 123 -1.07 -4.72 -12.78
N ALA A 124 -0.64 -3.45 -12.86
CA ALA A 124 0.71 -3.10 -13.27
C ALA A 124 1.81 -3.62 -12.32
N CYS A 125 1.49 -3.99 -11.07
CA CYS A 125 2.46 -4.57 -10.13
C CYS A 125 3.00 -5.93 -10.57
N ALA A 126 2.31 -6.62 -11.50
CA ALA A 126 2.79 -7.85 -12.10
C ALA A 126 4.14 -7.68 -12.81
N ASP A 127 4.35 -6.53 -13.44
CA ASP A 127 5.56 -6.24 -14.22
C ASP A 127 6.68 -5.68 -13.33
N ASN A 128 6.35 -5.08 -12.19
CA ASN A 128 7.32 -4.49 -11.28
C ASN A 128 6.87 -4.51 -9.81
N ARG A 129 7.51 -5.37 -9.01
CA ARG A 129 7.22 -5.50 -7.56
C ARG A 129 7.44 -4.21 -6.76
N LYS A 130 8.23 -3.24 -7.26
CA LYS A 130 8.40 -1.96 -6.57
C LYS A 130 7.10 -1.16 -6.52
N PHE A 131 6.16 -1.42 -7.43
CA PHE A 131 4.89 -0.70 -7.53
C PHE A 131 3.93 -0.99 -6.38
N PHE A 132 4.07 -2.10 -5.65
CA PHE A 132 3.20 -2.39 -4.50
C PHE A 132 3.17 -1.26 -3.46
N SER A 133 4.28 -0.52 -3.27
CA SER A 133 4.34 0.62 -2.36
C SER A 133 3.62 1.88 -2.86
N TYR A 134 3.21 1.91 -4.13
CA TYR A 134 2.62 3.06 -4.82
C TYR A 134 1.26 2.75 -5.46
N ALA A 135 0.79 1.50 -5.32
CA ALA A 135 -0.40 1.02 -5.99
C ALA A 135 -1.70 1.56 -5.39
N ILE A 136 -1.69 1.91 -4.10
CA ILE A 136 -2.89 2.37 -3.40
C ILE A 136 -2.90 3.89 -3.27
N LEU A 137 -3.92 4.50 -3.89
CA LEU A 137 -4.24 5.92 -3.80
C LEU A 137 -5.23 6.25 -2.67
N THR A 138 -6.01 5.26 -2.23
CA THR A 138 -7.03 5.43 -1.17
C THR A 138 -6.40 5.90 0.14
N SER A 139 -6.93 6.98 0.71
CA SER A 139 -6.57 7.43 2.05
C SER A 139 -7.06 6.45 3.13
N CYS A 140 -6.26 6.30 4.18
CA CYS A 140 -6.55 5.46 5.32
C CYS A 140 -6.49 6.31 6.58
N ASP A 141 -7.65 6.78 7.03
CA ASP A 141 -7.74 7.74 8.13
C ASP A 141 -7.73 7.07 9.52
N ASN A 142 -7.85 5.74 9.57
CA ASN A 142 -7.93 4.94 10.79
C ASN A 142 -6.59 4.27 11.20
N PHE A 143 -5.45 4.76 10.71
CA PHE A 143 -4.14 4.16 11.07
C PHE A 143 -3.87 4.12 12.57
N ALA A 144 -4.33 5.11 13.34
CA ALA A 144 -4.17 5.13 14.79
C ALA A 144 -4.87 3.93 15.45
N GLN A 145 -6.14 3.72 15.11
CA GLN A 145 -6.93 2.60 15.64
C GLN A 145 -6.39 1.24 15.19
N LEU A 146 -5.97 1.12 13.93
CA LEU A 146 -5.34 -0.11 13.45
C LEU A 146 -4.03 -0.37 14.19
N TYR A 147 -3.19 0.66 14.37
CA TYR A 147 -1.95 0.56 15.12
C TYR A 147 -2.20 0.06 16.54
N ASP A 148 -3.13 0.66 17.28
CA ASP A 148 -3.42 0.29 18.67
C ASP A 148 -3.92 -1.15 18.80
N ASN A 149 -4.84 -1.57 17.91
CA ASN A 149 -5.37 -2.93 17.92
C ASN A 149 -4.28 -3.96 17.58
N PHE A 150 -3.48 -3.72 16.54
CA PHE A 150 -2.39 -4.64 16.21
C PHE A 150 -1.28 -4.62 17.28
N TYR A 151 -0.98 -3.46 17.86
CA TYR A 151 -0.01 -3.33 18.95
C TYR A 151 -0.43 -4.18 20.15
N ALA A 152 -1.71 -4.11 20.55
CA ALA A 152 -2.26 -4.92 21.63
C ALA A 152 -2.13 -6.43 21.39
N LEU A 153 -2.13 -6.87 20.12
CA LEU A 153 -1.99 -8.28 19.75
C LEU A 153 -0.55 -8.74 19.60
N HIS A 154 0.36 -7.86 19.17
CA HIS A 154 1.68 -8.24 18.66
C HIS A 154 2.86 -7.72 19.48
N LYS A 155 2.65 -6.85 20.46
CA LYS A 155 3.72 -6.43 21.39
C LYS A 155 4.31 -7.62 22.15
N ILE A 156 5.61 -7.58 22.41
CA ILE A 156 6.32 -8.59 23.21
C ILE A 156 6.42 -8.03 24.63
N ASP A 157 5.64 -8.62 25.55
CA ASP A 157 5.70 -8.34 26.99
C ASP A 157 6.03 -9.65 27.73
N ASP A 158 6.62 -9.56 28.93
CA ASP A 158 7.19 -10.71 29.66
C ASP A 158 6.18 -11.83 29.98
N ASP A 159 4.89 -11.50 30.15
CA ASP A 159 3.84 -12.47 30.47
C ASP A 159 2.99 -12.92 29.26
N ALA A 160 3.27 -12.37 28.07
CA ALA A 160 2.44 -12.56 26.88
C ALA A 160 2.52 -13.98 26.28
N PHE A 161 3.47 -14.81 26.72
CA PHE A 161 3.75 -16.12 26.12
C PHE A 161 3.75 -17.25 27.15
N GLU A 162 3.36 -18.44 26.71
CA GLU A 162 3.63 -19.71 27.38
C GLU A 162 5.12 -20.08 27.18
N SER A 163 5.64 -21.03 27.97
CA SER A 163 7.05 -21.44 27.92
C SER A 163 7.49 -22.01 26.56
N CYS A 164 6.53 -22.50 25.76
CA CYS A 164 6.76 -22.98 24.40
C CYS A 164 6.76 -21.85 23.33
N GLY A 165 6.59 -20.59 23.73
CA GLY A 165 6.51 -19.45 22.82
C GLY A 165 5.12 -19.20 22.22
N LYS A 166 4.10 -19.98 22.60
CA LYS A 166 2.71 -19.73 22.22
C LYS A 166 2.18 -18.49 22.93
N ARG A 167 1.60 -17.54 22.19
CA ARG A 167 1.00 -16.34 22.76
C ARG A 167 -0.27 -16.67 23.55
N LYS A 168 -0.41 -16.07 24.72
CA LYS A 168 -1.65 -16.10 25.53
C LYS A 168 -2.58 -14.99 25.03
N TYR A 169 -3.84 -15.35 24.78
CA TYR A 169 -4.88 -14.40 24.36
C TYR A 169 -6.00 -14.34 25.39
N ASN A 170 -6.54 -13.14 25.61
CA ASN A 170 -7.70 -12.86 26.45
C ASN A 170 -8.86 -12.25 25.64
N ASP A 171 -9.98 -11.94 26.30
CA ASP A 171 -11.17 -11.39 25.65
C ASP A 171 -10.90 -10.05 24.94
N ASN A 172 -10.02 -9.20 25.50
CA ASN A 172 -9.62 -7.95 24.85
C ASN A 172 -8.87 -8.21 23.54
N ASN A 173 -8.06 -9.27 23.48
CA ASN A 173 -7.43 -9.69 22.22
C ASN A 173 -8.48 -10.17 21.21
N GLY A 174 -9.49 -10.92 21.65
CA GLY A 174 -10.61 -11.33 20.80
C GLY A 174 -11.35 -10.15 20.16
N GLN A 175 -11.57 -9.08 20.92
CA GLN A 175 -12.18 -7.85 20.40
C GLN A 175 -11.27 -7.11 19.41
N ALA A 176 -9.96 -7.08 19.67
CA ALA A 176 -8.99 -6.48 18.76
C ALA A 176 -8.95 -7.22 17.40
N PHE A 177 -8.95 -8.56 17.40
CA PHE A 177 -9.04 -9.36 16.16
C PHE A 177 -10.29 -9.03 15.34
N LYS A 178 -11.48 -9.02 15.97
CA LYS A 178 -12.75 -8.69 15.28
C LYS A 178 -12.76 -7.27 14.73
N THR A 179 -12.18 -6.33 15.47
CA THR A 179 -12.09 -4.93 15.05
C THR A 179 -11.18 -4.81 13.85
N ILE A 180 -9.98 -5.40 13.90
CA ILE A 180 -9.05 -5.46 12.76
C ILE A 180 -9.72 -6.08 11.55
N GLU A 181 -10.38 -7.23 11.69
CA GLU A 181 -11.08 -7.87 10.58
C GLU A 181 -12.10 -6.91 9.94
N ARG A 182 -12.99 -6.30 10.73
CA ARG A 182 -14.00 -5.38 10.21
C ARG A 182 -13.38 -4.20 9.48
N GLU A 183 -12.40 -3.53 10.09
CA GLU A 183 -11.76 -2.35 9.51
C GLU A 183 -10.99 -2.72 8.23
N ILE A 184 -10.31 -3.87 8.20
CA ILE A 184 -9.57 -4.32 7.02
C ILE A 184 -10.49 -4.73 5.89
N GLN A 185 -11.58 -5.45 6.16
CA GLN A 185 -12.56 -5.80 5.12
C GLN A 185 -13.21 -4.53 4.53
N ALA A 186 -13.53 -3.54 5.36
CA ALA A 186 -14.06 -2.26 4.89
C ALA A 186 -13.03 -1.52 4.02
N LEU A 187 -11.78 -1.47 4.46
CA LEU A 187 -10.69 -0.80 3.77
C LEU A 187 -10.36 -1.47 2.42
N ILE A 188 -10.25 -2.80 2.38
CA ILE A 188 -10.00 -3.57 1.16
C ILE A 188 -11.14 -3.42 0.16
N LYS A 189 -12.39 -3.43 0.63
CA LYS A 189 -13.56 -3.17 -0.23
C LYS A 189 -13.47 -1.77 -0.85
N LYS A 190 -13.18 -0.75 -0.04
CA LYS A 190 -13.00 0.64 -0.51
C LYS A 190 -11.83 0.77 -1.52
N MET A 191 -10.78 -0.01 -1.34
CA MET A 191 -9.57 0.07 -2.18
C MET A 191 -9.71 -0.60 -3.53
N PHE A 192 -10.35 -1.77 -3.61
CA PHE A 192 -10.17 -2.65 -4.77
C PHE A 192 -11.47 -3.21 -5.35
N SER A 193 -12.65 -2.78 -4.85
CA SER A 193 -13.91 -3.33 -5.35
C SER A 193 -14.56 -2.44 -6.40
N ILE A 194 -14.83 -3.02 -7.57
CA ILE A 194 -15.63 -2.45 -8.65
C ILE A 194 -16.98 -3.17 -8.61
N SER A 195 -18.00 -2.50 -8.09
CA SER A 195 -19.25 -3.15 -7.69
C SER A 195 -20.26 -3.31 -8.83
N ILE A 196 -20.13 -2.50 -9.87
CA ILE A 196 -21.03 -2.44 -11.03
C ILE A 196 -20.25 -2.82 -12.28
N GLU A 197 -20.68 -3.91 -12.92
CA GLU A 197 -20.12 -4.38 -14.19
C GLU A 197 -20.36 -3.37 -15.31
N ASN A 198 -19.40 -3.29 -16.23
CA ASN A 198 -19.39 -2.36 -17.36
C ASN A 198 -18.67 -2.99 -18.56
N GLU A 199 -18.52 -2.22 -19.64
CA GLU A 199 -17.91 -2.68 -20.88
C GLU A 199 -16.43 -3.10 -20.78
N TYR A 200 -15.69 -2.65 -19.76
CA TYR A 200 -14.30 -3.03 -19.54
C TYR A 200 -14.14 -4.11 -18.47
N THR A 201 -14.94 -4.05 -17.39
CA THR A 201 -14.73 -4.88 -16.21
C THR A 201 -15.98 -5.60 -15.75
N LYS A 202 -15.85 -6.89 -15.42
CA LYS A 202 -16.78 -7.62 -14.55
C LYS A 202 -16.78 -7.02 -13.16
N LYS A 203 -17.75 -7.44 -12.33
CA LYS A 203 -17.71 -7.12 -10.91
C LYS A 203 -16.43 -7.65 -10.25
N VAL A 204 -15.70 -6.75 -9.59
CA VAL A 204 -14.52 -7.07 -8.77
C VAL A 204 -14.93 -6.97 -7.31
N ASN A 205 -14.89 -8.09 -6.61
CA ASN A 205 -15.16 -8.14 -5.17
C ASN A 205 -13.95 -8.71 -4.45
N VAL A 206 -13.23 -7.85 -3.74
CA VAL A 206 -12.08 -8.27 -2.95
C VAL A 206 -12.51 -8.42 -1.49
N LYS A 207 -12.35 -9.63 -0.98
CA LYS A 207 -12.62 -9.97 0.42
C LYS A 207 -11.54 -10.90 0.91
N PHE A 208 -10.80 -10.49 1.94
CA PHE A 208 -9.74 -11.31 2.50
C PHE A 208 -10.36 -12.52 3.23
N ASN A 209 -9.84 -13.71 2.95
CA ASN A 209 -10.22 -14.92 3.66
C ASN A 209 -9.39 -15.09 4.95
N ALA A 210 -9.58 -16.19 5.67
CA ALA A 210 -8.85 -16.45 6.91
C ALA A 210 -7.33 -16.57 6.70
N THR A 211 -6.88 -17.15 5.59
CA THR A 211 -5.46 -17.26 5.23
C THR A 211 -4.86 -15.89 4.93
N ASP A 212 -5.57 -15.02 4.21
CA ASP A 212 -5.13 -13.65 3.92
C ASP A 212 -5.02 -12.81 5.19
N MET A 213 -6.02 -12.93 6.08
CA MET A 213 -5.97 -12.29 7.40
C MET A 213 -4.81 -12.83 8.22
N GLY A 214 -4.58 -14.15 8.22
CA GLY A 214 -3.40 -14.76 8.85
C GLY A 214 -2.10 -14.18 8.32
N ALA A 215 -1.92 -14.12 6.99
CA ALA A 215 -0.74 -13.51 6.37
C ALA A 215 -0.56 -12.04 6.76
N LEU A 216 -1.64 -11.26 6.82
CA LEU A 216 -1.62 -9.88 7.29
C LEU A 216 -1.12 -9.78 8.74
N HIS A 217 -1.61 -10.65 9.64
CA HIS A 217 -1.18 -10.66 11.04
C HIS A 217 0.30 -11.06 11.19
N GLU A 218 0.74 -12.12 10.51
CA GLU A 218 2.13 -12.60 10.56
C GLU A 218 3.10 -11.55 10.02
N CYS A 219 2.75 -10.90 8.90
CA CYS A 219 3.58 -9.88 8.27
C CYS A 219 3.39 -8.47 8.83
N TYR A 220 2.47 -8.28 9.79
CA TYR A 220 2.33 -6.98 10.47
C TYR A 220 3.58 -6.65 11.29
N THR A 221 4.19 -7.66 11.90
CA THR A 221 5.51 -7.53 12.54
C THR A 221 6.60 -7.76 11.49
N ASN A 222 7.55 -6.83 11.38
CA ASN A 222 8.62 -6.88 10.36
C ASN A 222 10.02 -7.06 10.97
N GLY A 223 10.07 -7.47 12.24
CA GLY A 223 11.28 -7.82 12.96
C GLY A 223 11.27 -7.33 14.40
N ILE A 224 12.36 -7.64 15.11
CA ILE A 224 12.59 -7.21 16.49
C ILE A 224 13.88 -6.41 16.59
N SER A 225 14.03 -5.65 17.67
CA SER A 225 15.30 -5.02 18.07
C SER A 225 15.47 -5.10 19.58
N ALA A 226 16.70 -5.25 20.05
CA ALA A 226 17.01 -5.18 21.49
C ALA A 226 16.79 -3.75 22.00
N MET A 227 16.07 -3.61 23.10
CA MET A 227 16.02 -2.37 23.87
C MET A 227 17.19 -2.35 24.84
N VAL A 228 18.15 -1.46 24.61
CA VAL A 228 19.32 -1.30 25.48
C VAL A 228 19.40 0.13 26.00
N SER A 229 19.64 0.29 27.29
CA SER A 229 19.88 1.58 27.94
C SER A 229 21.33 1.63 28.40
N PHE A 230 21.99 2.78 28.22
CA PHE A 230 23.35 2.99 28.70
C PHE A 230 23.34 3.93 29.91
N SER A 231 23.79 3.45 31.06
CA SER A 231 23.97 4.27 32.25
C SER A 231 25.37 4.87 32.27
N LYS A 232 25.49 6.18 31.97
CA LYS A 232 26.77 6.91 32.08
C LYS A 232 27.36 6.85 33.49
N LYS A 233 26.51 6.80 34.52
CA LYS A 233 26.94 6.83 35.93
C LYS A 233 27.50 5.48 36.38
N ALA A 234 26.96 4.38 35.88
CA ALA A 234 27.42 3.02 36.19
C ALA A 234 28.42 2.46 35.17
N GLY A 235 28.54 3.08 33.99
CA GLY A 235 29.38 2.56 32.89
C GLY A 235 28.84 1.26 32.27
N THR A 236 27.59 0.90 32.55
CA THR A 236 26.97 -0.36 32.14
C THR A 236 25.89 -0.17 31.07
N THR A 237 25.74 -1.20 30.23
CA THR A 237 24.61 -1.33 29.30
C THR A 237 23.63 -2.33 29.88
N GLU A 238 22.37 -1.96 29.97
CA GLU A 238 21.30 -2.80 30.49
C GLU A 238 20.35 -3.19 29.36
N PHE A 239 19.99 -4.47 29.32
CA PHE A 239 19.00 -5.00 28.39
C PHE A 239 17.61 -4.88 29.02
N ASN A 240 16.69 -4.19 28.34
CA ASN A 240 15.35 -3.88 28.82
C ASN A 240 14.25 -4.60 28.00
N GLY A 241 14.60 -5.70 27.32
CA GLY A 241 13.66 -6.47 26.51
C GLY A 241 13.75 -6.20 25.00
N TYR A 242 12.70 -6.59 24.28
CA TYR A 242 12.63 -6.50 22.84
C TYR A 242 11.59 -5.48 22.40
N ASN A 243 11.87 -4.75 21.32
CA ASN A 243 10.89 -3.94 20.61
C ASN A 243 10.48 -4.63 19.31
N CYS A 244 9.18 -4.72 19.05
CA CYS A 244 8.65 -5.14 17.76
C CYS A 244 8.66 -3.97 16.78
N LYS A 245 9.07 -4.24 15.54
CA LYS A 245 8.90 -3.31 14.43
C LYS A 245 7.61 -3.66 13.69
N PHE A 246 6.75 -2.67 13.51
CA PHE A 246 5.40 -2.86 12.93
C PHE A 246 5.29 -2.29 11.52
N ALA A 247 4.28 -2.75 10.77
CA ALA A 247 3.95 -2.27 9.43
C ALA A 247 3.35 -0.86 9.44
N ILE A 248 2.67 -0.47 10.53
CA ILE A 248 2.31 0.93 10.82
C ILE A 248 3.30 1.46 11.87
N THR A 249 3.95 2.57 11.56
CA THR A 249 4.91 3.19 12.49
C THR A 249 4.30 4.44 13.11
N ARG A 250 4.13 4.44 14.44
CA ARG A 250 3.84 5.66 15.21
C ARG A 250 5.08 6.56 15.24
N LYS A 251 4.91 7.82 14.87
CA LYS A 251 5.94 8.87 14.90
C LYS A 251 5.47 9.99 15.80
N GLU A 252 6.36 10.44 16.66
CA GLU A 252 6.13 11.60 17.53
C GLU A 252 7.15 12.67 17.17
N SER A 253 6.67 13.86 16.81
CA SER A 253 7.53 15.00 16.55
C SER A 253 7.97 15.67 17.85
N LYS A 254 8.96 16.57 17.76
CA LYS A 254 9.54 17.27 18.93
C LYS A 254 8.52 18.13 19.70
N ASP A 255 7.45 18.53 19.05
CA ASP A 255 6.32 19.29 19.60
C ASP A 255 5.25 18.40 20.26
N GLY A 256 5.43 17.07 20.26
CA GLY A 256 4.47 16.11 20.79
C GLY A 256 3.38 15.69 19.80
N THR A 257 3.37 16.20 18.57
CA THR A 257 2.38 15.80 17.56
C THR A 257 2.59 14.33 17.16
N VAL A 258 1.53 13.54 17.24
CA VAL A 258 1.55 12.11 16.89
C VAL A 258 1.05 11.93 15.45
N SER A 259 1.80 11.17 14.66
CA SER A 259 1.43 10.78 13.31
C SER A 259 1.71 9.29 13.08
N TYR A 260 1.09 8.72 12.07
CA TYR A 260 1.23 7.30 11.74
C TYR A 260 1.67 7.14 10.27
N ASP A 261 2.77 6.40 10.06
CA ASP A 261 3.27 6.06 8.73
C ASP A 261 2.85 4.62 8.39
N GLY A 262 1.81 4.50 7.57
CA GLY A 262 1.24 3.23 7.15
C GLY A 262 1.76 2.70 5.80
N ARG A 263 2.81 3.29 5.21
CA ARG A 263 3.25 2.90 3.85
C ARG A 263 3.55 1.41 3.68
N LYS A 264 4.23 0.80 4.67
CA LYS A 264 4.51 -0.65 4.65
C LYS A 264 3.24 -1.48 4.79
N PHE A 265 2.30 -1.03 5.61
CA PHE A 265 1.00 -1.66 5.77
C PHE A 265 0.20 -1.66 4.47
N MET A 266 0.15 -0.52 3.79
CA MET A 266 -0.52 -0.38 2.49
C MET A 266 0.12 -1.27 1.42
N ASN A 267 1.45 -1.35 1.39
CA ASN A 267 2.17 -2.30 0.53
C ASN A 267 1.78 -3.76 0.82
N LEU A 268 1.68 -4.14 2.09
CA LEU A 268 1.26 -5.48 2.50
C LEU A 268 -0.18 -5.78 2.05
N LEU A 269 -1.11 -4.85 2.24
CA LEU A 269 -2.49 -4.98 1.75
C LEU A 269 -2.54 -5.16 0.23
N ALA A 270 -1.81 -4.34 -0.53
CA ALA A 270 -1.72 -4.47 -1.98
C ALA A 270 -1.15 -5.83 -2.40
N THR A 271 -0.11 -6.30 -1.72
CA THR A 271 0.54 -7.59 -2.00
C THR A 271 -0.45 -8.75 -1.82
N ILE A 272 -1.21 -8.77 -0.72
CA ILE A 272 -2.21 -9.81 -0.46
C ILE A 272 -3.39 -9.69 -1.44
N ALA A 273 -3.83 -8.47 -1.75
CA ALA A 273 -4.94 -8.23 -2.67
C ALA A 273 -4.62 -8.61 -4.13
N PHE A 274 -3.35 -8.66 -4.52
CA PHE A 274 -2.91 -8.92 -5.89
C PHE A 274 -3.53 -10.18 -6.52
N GLN A 275 -3.63 -11.27 -5.74
CA GLN A 275 -4.20 -12.53 -6.21
C GLN A 275 -5.68 -12.40 -6.65
N TYR A 276 -6.43 -11.48 -6.06
CA TYR A 276 -7.84 -11.26 -6.40
C TYR A 276 -8.01 -10.52 -7.73
N ILE A 277 -6.97 -9.83 -8.18
CA ILE A 277 -6.98 -9.05 -9.42
C ILE A 277 -6.32 -9.82 -10.56
N CYS A 278 -5.19 -10.47 -10.30
CA CYS A 278 -4.30 -11.07 -11.31
C CYS A 278 -4.02 -12.57 -11.12
N GLY A 279 -4.69 -13.24 -10.16
CA GLY A 279 -4.44 -14.65 -9.81
C GLY A 279 -5.19 -15.72 -10.59
#